data_AF-A0A6I1QZ78-F1
#
_entry.id   AF-A0A6I1QZ78-F1
#
_cell.length_a   1.000
_cell.length_b   1.000
_cell.length_c   1.000
_cell.angle_alpha   90.00
_cell.angle_beta   90.00
_cell.angle_gamma   90.00
#
_symmetry.space_group_name_H-M   'P 1'
#
loop_
_entity.id
_entity.type
_entity.pdbx_description
1 polymer ?
#
loop_
_entity_poly.entity_id
_entity_poly.type
_entity_poly.pdbx_seq_one_letter_code
_entity_poly.pdbx_strand_id
1 'polypeptide(L)'
;MVRTANDHDLSQRQWRYAQALLNGDDEAAFRIIEEMLIARRSLGEIYLHLITPALAGVGQLWCDGDIGIGLEKLASHLVLKHMDRLRGMYANDERQLPCRVLVSCVEGEPHCIGARMMADLF
;
A
#
# COMPACT_ATOMS: atom_id res chain seq x y z
N MET A 1 7.07 -14.16 24.14
CA MET A 1 6.92 -12.73 24.47
C MET A 1 8.16 -11.96 24.00
N VAL A 2 8.34 -11.84 22.68
CA VAL A 2 9.47 -11.17 22.01
C VAL A 2 8.86 -10.46 20.78
N ARG A 3 8.34 -9.24 20.94
CA ARG A 3 7.65 -8.50 19.87
C ARG A 3 7.98 -6.99 19.79
N THR A 4 8.72 -6.43 20.74
CA THR A 4 8.72 -4.96 20.93
C THR A 4 9.58 -4.15 19.96
N ALA A 5 10.73 -4.65 19.50
CA ALA A 5 11.63 -3.86 18.64
C ALA A 5 11.20 -3.85 17.16
N ASN A 6 10.73 -4.99 16.65
CA ASN A 6 10.33 -5.12 15.25
C ASN A 6 8.95 -4.47 14.97
N ASP A 7 8.05 -4.49 15.96
CA ASP A 7 6.73 -3.87 15.83
C ASP A 7 6.84 -2.33 15.87
N HIS A 8 7.74 -1.78 16.69
CA HIS A 8 7.98 -0.33 16.76
C HIS A 8 8.59 0.23 15.45
N ASP A 9 9.53 -0.49 14.84
CA ASP A 9 10.11 -0.11 13.54
C ASP A 9 9.05 -0.11 12.44
N LEU A 10 8.18 -1.12 12.42
CA LEU A 10 7.12 -1.22 11.42
C LEU A 10 6.08 -0.09 11.58
N SER A 11 5.63 0.19 12.80
CA SER A 11 4.72 1.32 13.06
C SER A 11 5.33 2.67 12.65
N GLN A 12 6.64 2.84 12.85
CA GLN A 12 7.34 4.04 12.39
C GLN A 12 7.35 4.14 10.86
N ARG A 13 7.61 3.05 10.14
CA ARG A 13 7.55 3.02 8.66
C ARG A 13 6.14 3.34 8.14
N GLN A 14 5.11 2.77 8.74
CA GLN A 14 3.71 3.03 8.40
C GLN A 14 3.36 4.51 8.55
N TRP A 15 3.74 5.12 9.67
CA TRP A 15 3.50 6.55 9.91
C TRP A 15 4.27 7.43 8.92
N ARG A 16 5.57 7.18 8.71
CA ARG A 16 6.39 7.93 7.74
C ARG A 16 5.81 7.84 6.33
N TYR A 17 5.31 6.65 5.95
CA TYR A 17 4.72 6.44 4.64
C TYR A 17 3.41 7.21 4.48
N ALA A 18 2.51 7.12 5.46
CA ALA A 18 1.28 7.91 5.47
C ALA A 18 1.54 9.42 5.40
N GLN A 19 2.52 9.93 6.15
CA GLN A 19 2.89 11.35 6.10
C GLN A 19 3.45 11.77 4.73
N ALA A 20 4.31 10.96 4.13
CA ALA A 20 4.84 11.24 2.80
C ALA A 20 3.72 11.27 1.74
N LEU A 21 2.76 10.35 1.82
CA LEU A 21 1.57 10.34 0.95
C LEU A 21 0.74 11.63 1.12
N LEU A 22 0.46 12.04 2.36
CA LEU A 22 -0.32 13.25 2.65
C LEU A 22 0.41 14.54 2.21
N ASN A 23 1.73 14.55 2.25
CA ASN A 23 2.55 15.66 1.77
C ASN A 23 2.73 15.67 0.23
N GLY A 24 2.25 14.64 -0.47
CA GLY A 24 2.45 14.50 -1.92
C GLY A 24 3.89 14.13 -2.32
N ASP A 25 4.71 13.70 -1.37
CA ASP A 25 6.12 13.37 -1.59
C ASP A 25 6.26 11.91 -2.07
N ASP A 26 6.02 11.70 -3.37
CA ASP A 26 6.12 10.40 -4.05
C ASP A 26 7.48 9.72 -3.81
N GLU A 27 8.56 10.49 -3.85
CA GLU A 27 9.89 9.93 -3.65
C GLU A 27 10.11 9.46 -2.22
N ALA A 28 9.80 10.30 -1.22
CA ALA A 28 9.95 9.91 0.17
C ALA A 28 9.04 8.72 0.53
N ALA A 29 7.83 8.67 -0.02
CA ALA A 29 6.93 7.56 0.17
C ALA A 29 7.50 6.27 -0.44
N PHE A 30 8.01 6.31 -1.68
CA PHE A 30 8.57 5.13 -2.32
C PHE A 30 9.87 4.65 -1.66
N ARG A 31 10.70 5.55 -1.11
CA ARG A 31 11.90 5.16 -0.34
C ARG A 31 11.57 4.24 0.84
N ILE A 32 10.42 4.39 1.48
CA ILE A 32 10.00 3.51 2.59
C ILE A 32 9.61 2.11 2.08
N ILE A 33 9.06 2.03 0.87
CA ILE A 33 8.84 0.76 0.18
C ILE A 33 10.20 0.11 -0.13
N GLU A 34 11.18 0.88 -0.60
CA GLU A 34 12.54 0.39 -0.85
C GLU A 34 13.20 -0.18 0.42
N GLU A 35 13.00 0.45 1.59
CA GLU A 35 13.46 -0.11 2.88
C GLU A 35 12.89 -1.52 3.15
N MET A 36 11.65 -1.80 2.72
CA MET A 36 11.03 -3.13 2.84
C MET A 36 11.56 -4.10 1.78
N LEU A 37 11.79 -3.62 0.55
CA LEU A 37 12.38 -4.42 -0.54
C LEU A 37 13.81 -4.85 -0.22
N ILE A 38 14.64 -3.94 0.33
CA ILE A 38 16.01 -4.23 0.79
C ILE A 38 15.98 -5.28 1.91
N ALA A 39 14.99 -5.22 2.79
CA ALA A 39 14.74 -6.22 3.82
C ALA A 39 14.13 -7.54 3.26
N ARG A 40 14.06 -7.70 1.94
CA ARG A 40 13.54 -8.87 1.21
C ARG A 40 12.11 -9.25 1.60
N ARG A 41 11.28 -8.25 1.90
CA ARG A 41 9.85 -8.46 2.12
C ARG A 41 9.16 -8.81 0.81
N SER A 42 8.23 -9.74 0.86
CA SER A 42 7.38 -10.11 -0.28
C SER A 42 6.40 -8.99 -0.63
N LEU A 43 5.85 -9.01 -1.85
CA LEU A 43 4.82 -8.06 -2.28
C LEU A 43 3.62 -8.06 -1.32
N GLY A 44 3.18 -9.25 -0.88
CA GLY A 44 2.10 -9.40 0.08
C GLY A 44 2.41 -8.78 1.44
N GLU A 45 3.65 -8.90 1.94
CA GLU A 45 4.06 -8.23 3.17
C GLU A 45 4.08 -6.71 3.02
N ILE A 46 4.52 -6.17 1.88
CA ILE A 46 4.50 -4.73 1.61
C ILE A 46 3.06 -4.22 1.59
N TYR A 47 2.16 -4.92 0.90
CA TYR A 47 0.75 -4.55 0.83
C TYR A 47 0.10 -4.59 2.22
N LEU A 48 0.21 -5.74 2.92
CA LEU A 48 -0.49 -5.97 4.17
C LEU A 48 0.08 -5.18 5.36
N HIS A 49 1.41 -5.00 5.42
CA HIS A 49 2.07 -4.44 6.61
C HIS A 49 2.51 -2.99 6.45
N LEU A 50 2.52 -2.44 5.23
CA LEU A 50 2.86 -1.03 5.00
C LEU A 50 1.70 -0.26 4.36
N ILE A 51 1.22 -0.70 3.19
CA ILE A 51 0.25 0.08 2.41
C ILE A 51 -1.13 0.09 3.08
N THR A 52 -1.66 -1.08 3.44
CA THR A 52 -2.97 -1.21 4.09
C THR A 52 -3.08 -0.39 5.38
N PRO A 53 -2.18 -0.52 6.37
CA PRO A 53 -2.28 0.26 7.60
C PRO A 53 -2.10 1.77 7.39
N ALA A 54 -1.26 2.20 6.43
CA ALA A 54 -1.12 3.61 6.11
C ALA A 54 -2.40 4.20 5.49
N LEU A 55 -3.02 3.50 4.52
CA LEU A 55 -4.28 3.93 3.93
C LEU A 55 -5.44 3.87 4.93
N ALA A 56 -5.47 2.90 5.83
CA ALA A 56 -6.45 2.86 6.92
C ALA A 56 -6.31 4.09 7.82
N GLY A 57 -5.08 4.49 8.16
CA GLY A 57 -4.80 5.71 8.92
C GLY A 57 -5.23 6.98 8.18
N VAL A 58 -4.94 7.09 6.88
CA VAL A 58 -5.40 8.21 6.04
C VAL A 58 -6.93 8.27 5.98
N GLY A 59 -7.59 7.13 5.78
CA GLY A 59 -9.04 7.03 5.77
C GLY A 59 -9.65 7.45 7.11
N GLN A 60 -9.04 7.07 8.23
CA GLN A 60 -9.48 7.49 9.56
C GLN A 60 -9.38 9.01 9.75
N LEU A 61 -8.25 9.62 9.37
CA LEU A 61 -8.08 11.08 9.40
C LEU A 61 -9.14 11.81 8.56
N TRP A 62 -9.53 11.23 7.42
CA TRP A 62 -10.60 11.78 6.60
C TRP A 62 -11.97 11.64 7.27
N CYS A 63 -12.29 10.46 7.80
CA CYS A 63 -13.54 10.21 8.54
C CYS A 63 -13.70 11.14 9.75
N ASP A 64 -12.59 11.45 10.43
CA ASP A 64 -12.56 12.35 11.59
C ASP A 64 -12.61 13.84 11.20
N GLY A 65 -12.42 14.16 9.92
CA GLY A 65 -12.42 15.52 9.38
C GLY A 65 -11.10 16.28 9.51
N ASP A 66 -10.03 15.60 9.92
CA ASP A 66 -8.67 16.18 10.06
C ASP A 66 -8.04 16.47 8.69
N ILE A 67 -8.42 15.73 7.66
CA ILE A 67 -8.02 15.97 6.27
C ILE A 67 -9.23 16.02 5.34
N GLY A 68 -9.12 16.82 4.28
CA GLY A 68 -10.12 16.86 3.22
C GLY A 68 -9.99 15.70 2.22
N ILE A 69 -11.07 15.43 1.47
CA ILE A 69 -11.12 14.39 0.42
C ILE A 69 -9.99 14.52 -0.62
N GLY A 70 -9.47 15.73 -0.87
CA GLY A 70 -8.34 15.92 -1.78
C GLY A 70 -7.07 15.21 -1.34
N LEU A 71 -6.79 15.19 -0.03
CA LEU A 71 -5.60 14.53 0.53
C LEU A 71 -5.76 13.01 0.59
N GLU A 72 -6.96 12.52 0.91
CA GLU A 72 -7.27 11.08 0.80
C GLU A 72 -7.04 10.61 -0.64
N LYS A 73 -7.64 11.29 -1.63
CA LYS A 73 -7.49 10.92 -3.04
C LYS A 73 -6.04 11.02 -3.50
N LEU A 74 -5.28 12.02 -3.04
CA LEU A 74 -3.86 12.13 -3.32
C LEU A 74 -3.09 10.90 -2.83
N ALA A 75 -3.31 10.50 -1.58
CA ALA A 75 -2.68 9.32 -1.00
C ALA A 75 -3.05 8.04 -1.78
N SER A 76 -4.34 7.85 -2.08
CA SER A 76 -4.83 6.71 -2.85
C SER A 76 -4.21 6.65 -4.27
N HIS A 77 -4.09 7.79 -4.97
CA HIS A 77 -3.43 7.83 -6.29
C HIS A 77 -1.93 7.53 -6.24
N LEU A 78 -1.21 8.05 -5.24
CA LEU A 78 0.21 7.74 -5.07
C LEU A 78 0.43 6.26 -4.77
N VAL A 79 -0.44 5.65 -3.94
CA VAL A 79 -0.41 4.20 -3.70
C VAL A 79 -0.60 3.43 -5.01
N LEU A 80 -1.59 3.77 -5.84
CA LEU A 80 -1.79 3.09 -7.13
C LEU A 80 -0.54 3.17 -8.01
N LYS A 81 0.10 4.34 -8.07
CA LYS A 81 1.37 4.53 -8.78
C LYS A 81 2.49 3.64 -8.22
N HIS A 82 2.59 3.50 -6.89
CA HIS A 82 3.55 2.60 -6.26
C HIS A 82 3.25 1.12 -6.57
N MET A 83 1.97 0.73 -6.58
CA MET A 83 1.56 -0.63 -6.95
C MET A 83 1.92 -0.96 -8.39
N ASP A 84 1.81 -0.01 -9.33
CA ASP A 84 2.24 -0.22 -10.71
C ASP A 84 3.76 -0.42 -10.82
N ARG A 85 4.55 0.36 -10.06
CA ARG A 85 6.01 0.14 -9.97
C ARG A 85 6.34 -1.24 -9.39
N LEU A 86 5.71 -1.60 -8.27
CA LEU A 86 5.91 -2.88 -7.60
C LEU A 86 5.54 -4.04 -8.53
N ARG A 87 4.41 -3.98 -9.23
CA ARG A 87 4.01 -5.02 -10.17
C ARG A 87 5.07 -5.25 -11.25
N GLY A 88 5.67 -4.19 -11.80
CA GLY A 88 6.78 -4.31 -12.75
C GLY A 88 8.01 -5.03 -12.17
N MET A 89 8.26 -4.92 -10.87
CA MET A 89 9.38 -5.58 -10.18
C MET A 89 9.10 -7.06 -9.89
N TYR A 90 7.84 -7.43 -9.63
CA TYR A 90 7.43 -8.79 -9.27
C TYR A 90 6.87 -9.61 -10.45
N ALA A 91 6.74 -9.04 -11.65
CA ALA A 91 6.15 -9.70 -12.82
C ALA A 91 6.83 -11.02 -13.23
N ASN A 92 8.09 -11.25 -12.86
CA ASN A 92 8.81 -12.48 -13.18
C ASN A 92 8.66 -13.59 -12.12
N ASP A 93 8.08 -13.27 -10.96
CA ASP A 93 7.89 -14.21 -9.84
C ASP A 93 6.47 -14.80 -9.81
N GLU A 94 5.70 -14.57 -10.89
CA GLU A 94 4.30 -15.00 -11.02
C GLU A 94 4.20 -16.54 -11.00
N ARG A 95 3.58 -17.07 -9.95
CA ARG A 95 3.13 -18.46 -9.93
C ARG A 95 2.02 -18.60 -10.94
N GLN A 96 2.26 -19.36 -12.01
CA GLN A 96 1.20 -19.70 -12.96
C GLN A 96 0.10 -20.47 -12.25
N LEU A 97 -1.05 -19.83 -12.02
CA LEU A 97 -2.23 -20.50 -11.52
C LEU A 97 -2.81 -21.44 -12.60
N PRO A 98 -3.42 -22.57 -12.21
CA PRO A 98 -4.07 -23.48 -13.14
C PRO A 98 -5.37 -22.91 -13.75
N CYS A 99 -5.81 -21.73 -13.31
CA CYS A 99 -7.03 -21.07 -13.76
C CYS A 99 -6.81 -19.56 -13.95
N ARG A 100 -7.73 -18.92 -14.68
CA ARG A 100 -7.77 -17.47 -14.85
C ARG A 100 -8.84 -16.89 -13.95
N VAL A 101 -8.51 -15.81 -13.25
CA VAL A 101 -9.41 -15.11 -12.33
C VAL A 101 -9.61 -13.67 -12.81
N LEU A 102 -10.84 -13.18 -12.75
CA LEU A 102 -11.17 -11.77 -12.92
C LEU A 102 -11.54 -11.19 -11.56
N VAL A 103 -10.82 -10.14 -11.14
CA VAL A 103 -11.13 -9.39 -9.93
C VAL A 103 -11.71 -8.03 -10.34
N SER A 104 -12.88 -7.67 -9.81
CA SER A 104 -13.58 -6.43 -10.13
C SER A 104 -14.15 -5.80 -8.87
N CYS A 105 -14.41 -4.49 -8.91
CA CYS A 105 -15.14 -3.76 -7.88
C CYS A 105 -16.62 -3.65 -8.23
N VAL A 106 -17.43 -3.26 -7.24
CA VAL A 106 -18.84 -2.93 -7.44
C VAL A 106 -18.96 -1.69 -8.33
N GLU A 107 -20.01 -1.63 -9.14
CA GLU A 107 -20.29 -0.47 -9.98
C GLU A 107 -20.39 0.82 -9.16
N GLY A 108 -19.77 1.90 -9.65
CA GLY A 108 -19.79 3.21 -9.00
C GLY A 108 -18.80 3.37 -7.83
N GLU A 109 -18.06 2.32 -7.45
CA GLU A 109 -17.07 2.36 -6.37
C GLU A 109 -15.65 2.62 -6.93
N PRO A 110 -15.08 3.83 -6.74
CA PRO A 110 -13.74 4.14 -7.24
C PRO A 110 -12.60 3.48 -6.45
N HIS A 111 -12.84 2.99 -5.23
CA HIS A 111 -11.79 2.41 -4.39
C HIS A 111 -11.44 0.98 -4.84
N CYS A 112 -10.52 0.89 -5.81
CA CYS A 112 -10.10 -0.39 -6.40
C CYS A 112 -8.83 -0.99 -5.80
N ILE A 113 -8.18 -0.30 -4.85
CA ILE A 113 -6.86 -0.70 -4.30
C ILE A 113 -6.89 -2.12 -3.71
N GLY A 114 -7.92 -2.46 -2.92
CA GLY A 114 -8.03 -3.81 -2.34
C GLY A 114 -8.22 -4.90 -3.39
N ALA A 115 -9.04 -4.66 -4.42
CA ALA A 115 -9.21 -5.57 -5.54
C ALA A 115 -7.91 -5.72 -6.35
N ARG A 116 -7.18 -4.62 -6.55
CA ARG A 116 -5.88 -4.63 -7.22
C ARG A 116 -4.84 -5.42 -6.42
N MET A 117 -4.79 -5.28 -5.09
CA MET A 117 -3.91 -6.07 -4.23
C MET A 117 -4.15 -7.57 -4.42
N MET A 118 -5.42 -7.99 -4.48
CA MET A 118 -5.76 -9.40 -4.73
C MET A 118 -5.32 -9.85 -6.12
N ALA A 119 -5.56 -9.04 -7.16
CA ALA A 119 -5.16 -9.37 -8.52
C ALA A 119 -3.63 -9.41 -8.74
N ASP A 120 -2.85 -8.69 -7.91
CA ASP A 120 -1.39 -8.72 -7.98
C ASP A 120 -0.78 -9.94 -7.26
N LEU A 121 -1.53 -10.59 -6.35
CA LEU A 121 -1.04 -11.71 -5.52
C LEU A 121 -1.41 -13.10 -6.07
N PHE A 122 -2.32 -13.16 -7.04
CA PHE A 122 -2.90 -14.39 -7.61
C PHE A 122 -2.97 -14.28 -9.13
#